data_AF-A0A925JZC6-F1
#
_entry.id   AF-A0A925JZC6-F1
#
_cell.length_a   1.000
_cell.length_b   1.000
_cell.length_c   1.000
_cell.angle_alpha   90.00
_cell.angle_beta   90.00
_cell.angle_gamma   90.00
#
_symmetry.space_group_name_H-M   'P 1'
#
loop_
_entity.id
_entity.type
_entity.pdbx_description
1 polymer ?
#
loop_
_entity_poly.entity_id
_entity_poly.type
_entity_poly.pdbx_seq_one_letter_code
_entity_poly.pdbx_strand_id
1 'polypeptide(L)'
;MSSATLERILDEVKRFTPEERHQLREALDREAVHVVAPPSTGADDRWGREQRWLEEHREEYLGQWVALEGDLLLASGRDGRAVYEA
;
A
#
# COMPACT_ATOMS: atom_id res chain seq x y z
N MET A 1 22.15 15.08 -10.30
CA MET A 1 21.75 16.26 -9.51
C MET A 1 20.38 15.99 -8.91
N SER A 2 20.28 15.02 -7.98
CA SER A 2 18.99 14.34 -7.75
C SER A 2 18.62 14.12 -6.28
N SER A 3 19.58 14.18 -5.34
CA SER A 3 19.28 14.05 -3.90
C SER A 3 18.84 15.38 -3.28
N ALA A 4 19.58 16.47 -3.56
CA ALA A 4 19.32 17.79 -3.00
C ALA A 4 17.96 18.41 -3.42
N THR A 5 17.42 17.99 -4.58
CA THR A 5 16.10 18.44 -5.04
C THR A 5 14.98 17.69 -4.30
N LEU A 6 15.15 16.39 -4.07
CA LEU A 6 14.16 15.57 -3.37
C LEU A 6 14.04 15.97 -1.90
N GLU A 7 15.17 16.19 -1.22
CA GLU A 7 15.19 16.62 0.18
C GLU A 7 14.46 17.95 0.38
N ARG A 8 14.64 18.90 -0.55
CA ARG A 8 13.92 20.18 -0.54
C ARG A 8 12.41 19.99 -0.69
N ILE A 9 11.99 19.14 -1.62
CA ILE A 9 10.57 18.83 -1.83
C ILE A 9 9.98 18.19 -0.57
N LEU A 10 10.69 17.27 0.07
CA LEU A 10 10.23 16.63 1.31
C LEU A 10 10.05 17.64 2.46
N ASP A 11 10.96 18.60 2.60
CA ASP A 11 10.84 19.65 3.62
C ASP A 11 9.70 20.62 3.34
N GLU A 12 9.36 20.84 2.07
CA GLU A 12 8.23 21.66 1.65
C GLU A 12 6.90 20.93 1.91
N VAL A 13 6.83 19.63 1.61
CA VAL A 13 5.66 18.78 1.89
C VAL A 13 5.38 18.66 3.39
N LYS A 14 6.40 18.72 4.25
CA LYS A 14 6.17 18.75 5.71
C LYS A 14 5.37 19.98 6.15
N ARG A 15 5.42 21.08 5.40
CA ARG A 15 4.72 22.33 5.72
C ARG A 15 3.30 22.39 5.16
N PHE A 16 2.89 21.40 4.37
CA PHE A 16 1.58 21.36 3.76
C PHE A 16 0.49 21.12 4.80
N THR A 17 -0.65 21.78 4.57
CA THR A 17 -1.92 21.53 5.26
C THR A 17 -2.44 20.11 4.96
N PRO A 18 -3.36 19.58 5.78
CA PRO A 18 -3.95 18.26 5.54
C PRO A 18 -4.57 18.12 4.13
N GLU A 19 -5.24 19.16 3.65
CA GLU A 19 -5.85 19.22 2.31
C GLU A 19 -4.81 19.19 1.19
N GLU A 20 -3.71 19.94 1.31
CA GLU A 20 -2.62 19.95 0.32
C GLU A 20 -1.88 18.60 0.28
N ARG A 21 -1.72 17.94 1.44
CA ARG A 21 -1.18 16.58 1.51
C ARG A 21 -2.11 15.56 0.85
N HIS A 22 -3.42 15.71 1.02
CA HIS A 22 -4.40 14.87 0.34
C HIS A 22 -4.35 15.06 -1.18
N GLN A 23 -4.25 16.30 -1.66
CA GLN A 23 -4.11 16.58 -3.09
C GLN A 23 -2.81 16.02 -3.68
N LEU A 24 -1.70 16.11 -2.93
CA LEU A 24 -0.43 15.51 -3.32
C LEU A 24 -0.53 13.98 -3.40
N ARG A 25 -1.18 13.35 -2.41
CA ARG A 25 -1.44 11.91 -2.39
C ARG A 25 -2.25 11.49 -3.62
N GLU A 26 -3.35 12.17 -3.92
CA GLU A 26 -4.16 11.87 -5.11
C GLU A 26 -3.40 12.08 -6.43
N ALA A 27 -2.54 13.10 -6.51
CA ALA A 27 -1.73 13.33 -7.69
C ALA A 27 -0.69 12.20 -7.90
N LEU A 28 -0.02 11.78 -6.83
CA LEU A 28 0.94 10.66 -6.86
C LEU A 28 0.26 9.33 -7.17
N ASP A 29 -0.93 9.08 -6.61
CA ASP A 29 -1.71 7.87 -6.88
C ASP A 29 -2.20 7.87 -8.33
N ARG A 30 -2.63 9.01 -8.87
CA ARG A 30 -3.02 9.16 -10.28
C ARG A 30 -1.86 8.91 -11.24
N GLU A 31 -0.65 9.32 -10.88
CA GLU A 31 0.57 8.99 -11.64
C GLU A 31 0.96 7.51 -11.51
N ALA A 32 0.80 6.93 -10.32
CA ALA A 32 1.05 5.51 -10.07
C ALA A 32 0.08 4.59 -10.84
N VAL A 33 -1.16 5.01 -11.08
CA VAL A 33 -2.13 4.25 -11.88
C VAL A 33 -1.72 4.14 -13.37
N HIS A 34 -0.86 5.05 -13.87
CA HIS A 34 -0.32 4.96 -15.22
C HIS A 34 0.89 4.04 -15.35
N VAL A 35 1.46 3.59 -14.22
CA VAL A 35 2.55 2.61 -14.19
C VAL A 35 2.07 1.44 -13.35
N VAL A 36 1.49 0.43 -13.99
CA VAL A 36 1.55 -0.94 -13.46
C VAL A 36 3.04 -1.33 -13.48
N ALA A 37 3.80 -0.83 -12.51
CA ALA A 37 5.22 -1.09 -12.39
C ALA A 37 5.37 -2.50 -11.81
N PRO A 38 6.20 -3.37 -12.41
CA PRO A 38 6.62 -4.59 -11.74
C PRO A 38 7.36 -4.22 -10.44
N PRO A 39 7.28 -5.08 -9.41
CA PRO A 39 7.79 -4.76 -8.07
C PRO A 39 9.29 -4.46 -8.13
N SER A 40 9.67 -3.34 -7.51
CA SER A 40 11.05 -2.87 -7.44
C SER A 40 11.77 -3.45 -6.22
N THR A 41 12.96 -3.96 -6.50
CA THR A 41 13.81 -4.85 -5.70
C THR A 41 14.19 -4.28 -4.33
N GLY A 42 13.55 -4.82 -3.30
CA GLY A 42 13.80 -4.50 -1.88
C GLY A 42 12.58 -4.75 -0.98
N ALA A 43 11.37 -4.60 -1.55
CA ALA A 43 10.09 -5.04 -0.98
C ALA A 43 9.64 -6.43 -1.52
N ASP A 44 10.45 -7.03 -2.39
CA ASP A 44 10.17 -8.22 -3.21
C ASP A 44 9.70 -9.45 -2.43
N ASP A 45 10.06 -9.53 -1.16
CA ASP A 45 9.80 -10.70 -0.35
C ASP A 45 8.44 -10.62 0.38
N ARG A 46 8.05 -9.44 0.87
CA ARG A 46 6.79 -9.27 1.63
C ARG A 46 5.58 -9.35 0.70
N TRP A 47 5.60 -8.59 -0.40
CA TRP A 47 4.55 -8.64 -1.42
C TRP A 47 4.44 -10.03 -2.05
N GLY A 48 5.58 -10.67 -2.34
CA GLY A 48 5.60 -12.04 -2.85
C GLY A 48 4.97 -13.05 -1.87
N ARG A 49 5.24 -12.93 -0.57
CA ARG A 49 4.63 -13.76 0.48
C ARG A 49 3.13 -13.53 0.63
N GLU A 50 2.70 -12.27 0.62
CA GLU A 50 1.27 -11.90 0.71
C GLU A 50 0.49 -12.45 -0.48
N GLN A 51 1.01 -12.27 -1.69
CA GLN A 51 0.39 -12.78 -2.91
C GLN A 51 0.32 -14.31 -2.92
N ARG A 52 1.40 -14.99 -2.51
CA ARG A 52 1.42 -16.44 -2.39
C ARG A 52 0.39 -16.95 -1.37
N TRP A 53 0.31 -16.31 -0.21
CA TRP A 53 -0.69 -16.64 0.81
C TRP A 53 -2.11 -16.50 0.25
N LEU A 54 -2.40 -15.39 -0.44
CA LEU A 54 -3.70 -15.18 -1.07
C LEU A 54 -4.00 -16.24 -2.12
N GLU A 55 -3.03 -16.64 -2.95
CA GLU A 55 -3.21 -17.70 -3.94
C GLU A 55 -3.53 -19.07 -3.31
N GLU A 56 -2.86 -19.40 -2.21
CA GLU A 56 -3.03 -20.64 -1.45
C GLU A 56 -4.37 -20.68 -0.68
N HIS A 57 -4.86 -19.52 -0.21
CA HIS A 57 -6.04 -19.43 0.67
C HIS A 57 -7.29 -18.76 0.03
N ARG A 58 -7.24 -18.40 -1.26
CA ARG A 58 -8.35 -17.69 -1.95
C ARG A 58 -9.71 -18.36 -1.83
N GLU A 59 -9.76 -19.69 -1.81
CA GLU A 59 -11.02 -20.45 -1.74
C GLU A 59 -11.62 -20.41 -0.33
N GLU A 60 -10.76 -20.43 0.69
CA GLU A 60 -11.12 -20.40 2.10
C GLU A 60 -11.71 -19.03 2.52
N TYR A 61 -11.12 -17.95 2.01
CA TYR A 61 -11.51 -16.57 2.34
C TYR A 61 -12.34 -15.88 1.24
N LEU A 62 -12.93 -16.64 0.32
CA LEU A 62 -13.71 -16.08 -0.78
C LEU A 62 -14.85 -15.20 -0.24
N GLY A 63 -14.91 -13.96 -0.72
CA GLY A 63 -15.92 -12.97 -0.30
C GLY A 63 -15.69 -12.40 1.10
N GLN A 64 -14.50 -12.57 1.66
CA GLN A 64 -14.06 -11.93 2.90
C GLN A 64 -12.93 -10.94 2.61
N TRP A 65 -12.86 -9.90 3.43
CA TRP A 65 -11.68 -9.07 3.60
C TRP A 65 -10.66 -9.81 4.45
N VAL A 66 -9.38 -9.63 4.12
CA VAL A 66 -8.26 -10.28 4.78
C VAL A 66 -7.17 -9.23 5.03
N ALA A 67 -6.74 -9.09 6.27
CA ALA A 67 -5.61 -8.26 6.67
C ALA A 67 -4.37 -9.15 6.87
N LEU A 68 -3.32 -8.90 6.09
CA LEU A 68 -2.07 -9.67 6.10
C LEU A 68 -0.88 -8.79 6.44
N GLU A 69 0.09 -9.38 7.12
CA GLU A 69 1.44 -8.85 7.31
C GLU A 69 2.43 -9.91 6.81
N GLY A 70 2.84 -9.84 5.54
CA GLY A 70 3.61 -10.93 4.93
C GLY A 70 2.77 -12.21 4.77
N ASP A 71 3.17 -13.29 5.44
CA ASP A 71 2.49 -14.58 5.47
C ASP A 71 1.61 -14.79 6.72
N LEU A 72 1.47 -13.77 7.56
CA LEU A 72 0.65 -13.81 8.77
C LEU A 72 -0.74 -13.22 8.53
N LEU A 73 -1.77 -14.02 8.81
CA LEU A 73 -3.14 -13.55 8.89
C LEU A 73 -3.39 -12.80 10.19
N LEU A 74 -3.70 -11.51 10.10
CA LEU A 74 -4.05 -10.66 11.24
C LEU A 74 -5.56 -10.71 11.52
N ALA A 75 -6.38 -10.55 10.48
CA ALA A 75 -7.83 -10.55 10.61
C ALA A 75 -8.51 -10.95 9.29
N SER A 76 -9.71 -11.54 9.39
CA SER A 76 -10.56 -11.80 8.22
C SER A 76 -12.05 -11.67 8.56
N GLY A 77 -12.86 -11.31 7.56
CA GLY A 77 -14.31 -11.16 7.74
C GLY A 77 -15.00 -10.47 6.57
N ARG A 78 -16.33 -10.51 6.55
CA ARG A 78 -17.12 -9.91 5.44
C ARG A 78 -17.24 -8.39 5.52
N ASP A 79 -16.94 -7.80 6.67
CA ASP A 79 -16.94 -6.36 6.88
C ASP A 79 -15.49 -5.85 6.89
N GLY A 80 -15.11 -5.15 5.83
CA GLY A 80 -13.76 -4.60 5.70
C GLY A 80 -13.42 -3.56 6.75
N ARG A 81 -14.42 -2.86 7.33
CA ARG A 81 -14.17 -1.90 8.41
C ARG A 81 -13.81 -2.61 9.70
N ALA A 82 -14.54 -3.67 10.04
CA ALA A 82 -14.23 -4.48 11.22
C ALA A 82 -12.86 -5.15 11.11
N VAL A 83 -12.47 -5.60 9.91
CA VAL A 83 -11.14 -6.17 9.65
C VAL A 83 -10.02 -5.14 9.76
N TYR A 84 -10.28 -3.88 9.41
CA TYR A 84 -9.31 -2.79 9.53
C TYR A 84 -9.11 -2.31 10.97
N GLU A 85 -10.15 -2.38 11.80
CA GLU A 85 -10.13 -1.95 13.20
C GLU A 85 -9.62 -3.02 14.19
N ALA A 86 -9.37 -4.25 13.71
CA ALA A 86 -8.90 -5.41 14.49
C ALA A 86 -7.38 -5.40 14.72
#